data_AF-A0A957U4I3-F1
#
_entry.id   AF-A0A957U4I3-F1
#
_cell.length_a   1.000
_cell.length_b   1.000
_cell.length_c   1.000
_cell.angle_alpha   90.00
_cell.angle_beta   90.00
_cell.angle_gamma   90.00
#
_symmetry.space_group_name_H-M   'P 1'
#
loop_
_entity.id
_entity.type
_entity.pdbx_description
1 polymer ?
#
loop_
_entity_poly.entity_id
_entity_poly.type
_entity_poly.pdbx_seq_one_letter_code
_entity_poly.pdbx_strand_id
1 'polypeptide(L)'
;TGRVDVGLTPRGLAASPRDGHVFVARYLSPDTHGEVTRIDPTTLTVVEHLALAFDHTPDTENSGRGLPNGLGSPAVSPDGGRLWIPSNKDNMARGRQRDGLALTFDSTVRPIVSQIDLTTGQEVADARIDFNDREGPVAVAFSPLGDYGFVLMQGSNAVVVVDSYSGRDLTAIEDVGMAPQGLVFTSDGTKLFVDSWLTRTVAVYNVKDIIYPGRDQTAELLDVVPLVDQEVLPGAVLRGKQIFYNANDRRINRDGYISCASCHLDGGHDGRTWDRTAEGEGLRNTIDLRAIGHMLESGRLHWSANFDEIQDFEQDMRLLFGGSGFLADEVWAAGTIGQPLGASKAGLSSELDALAAFVTFQARVPDSPHRAPGGGLTEDGVAGQRLFQQLGCAVCHGGPTFSSSGNGLLHDLGTVQPSSGHRLNGPLTGIDAPSLLGVWQSPPYLHDGSAATLRDALLLTNGWHGDVAALAESELNQLISFLLQLDGQSPPSVSAPPSIVVAQPAAGARVRVGEPVTIAVNTSTGLGPVARILFFVDGLPVGDDTTPIFSMRWTPATSGSHELAAQLIYANGAKSYSAPVTIVAE
;
A
#
# COMPACT_ATOMS: atom_id res chain seq x y z
N THR A 1 -15.83 8.61 -31.95
CA THR A 1 -15.26 8.31 -30.61
C THR A 1 -13.91 7.67 -30.82
N GLY A 2 -12.92 7.97 -29.98
CA GLY A 2 -11.57 7.40 -30.07
C GLY A 2 -10.97 7.20 -28.67
N ARG A 3 -9.78 6.61 -28.60
CA ARG A 3 -9.06 6.30 -27.37
C ARG A 3 -7.60 6.71 -27.53
N VAL A 4 -7.03 7.30 -26.48
CA VAL A 4 -5.61 7.59 -26.35
C VAL A 4 -5.11 6.85 -25.10
N ASP A 5 -3.93 6.23 -25.20
CA ASP A 5 -3.26 5.65 -24.05
C ASP A 5 -2.43 6.74 -23.36
N VAL A 6 -2.65 6.91 -22.06
CA VAL A 6 -2.04 7.95 -21.23
C VAL A 6 -1.20 7.34 -20.10
N GLY A 7 -0.97 6.03 -20.14
CA GLY A 7 -0.23 5.30 -19.13
C GLY A 7 -1.08 4.82 -17.95
N LEU A 8 -0.38 4.47 -16.87
CA LEU A 8 -0.98 3.83 -15.70
C LEU A 8 -1.65 4.85 -14.78
N THR A 9 -2.75 4.45 -14.14
CA THR A 9 -3.44 5.24 -13.09
C THR A 9 -3.78 6.69 -13.46
N PRO A 10 -4.35 6.99 -14.64
CA PRO A 10 -4.77 8.36 -14.94
C PRO A 10 -5.83 8.83 -13.95
N ARG A 11 -5.66 10.01 -13.37
CA ARG A 11 -6.61 10.60 -12.42
C ARG A 11 -6.70 12.10 -12.60
N GLY A 12 -7.93 12.56 -12.86
CA GLY A 12 -8.19 13.98 -13.10
C GLY A 12 -7.68 14.47 -14.46
N LEU A 13 -8.35 15.48 -14.98
CA LEU A 13 -7.96 16.13 -16.23
C LEU A 13 -8.37 17.60 -16.24
N ALA A 14 -7.64 18.41 -17.00
CA ALA A 14 -7.98 19.80 -17.26
C ALA A 14 -7.82 20.12 -18.74
N ALA A 15 -8.71 20.94 -19.29
CA ALA A 15 -8.60 21.46 -20.65
C ALA A 15 -8.10 22.90 -20.62
N SER A 16 -7.15 23.20 -21.49
CA SER A 16 -6.64 24.56 -21.70
C SER A 16 -7.68 25.43 -22.39
N PRO A 17 -8.04 26.60 -21.83
CA PRO A 17 -8.93 27.54 -22.50
C PRO A 17 -8.27 28.23 -23.70
N ARG A 18 -6.94 28.18 -23.80
CA ARG A 18 -6.15 28.91 -24.79
C ARG A 18 -6.01 28.15 -26.12
N ASP A 19 -5.72 26.86 -26.03
CA ASP A 19 -5.36 26.03 -27.19
C ASP A 19 -6.08 24.67 -27.22
N GLY A 20 -6.95 24.39 -26.23
CA GLY A 20 -7.78 23.19 -26.19
C GLY A 20 -7.06 21.91 -25.77
N HIS A 21 -5.74 21.92 -25.54
CA HIS A 21 -5.02 20.73 -25.07
C HIS A 21 -5.59 20.23 -23.74
N VAL A 22 -5.56 18.91 -23.55
CA VAL A 22 -6.01 18.26 -22.32
C VAL A 22 -4.79 17.76 -21.56
N PHE A 23 -4.73 18.08 -20.26
CA PHE A 23 -3.70 17.61 -19.33
C PHE A 23 -4.30 16.55 -18.44
N VAL A 24 -3.68 15.38 -18.37
CA VAL A 24 -4.13 14.24 -17.56
C VAL A 24 -3.05 13.93 -16.53
N ALA A 25 -3.41 14.04 -15.25
CA ALA A 25 -2.48 13.71 -14.18
C ALA A 25 -2.34 12.20 -14.02
N ARG A 26 -1.10 11.75 -13.78
CA ARG A 26 -0.80 10.36 -13.41
C ARG A 26 -0.84 10.24 -11.90
N TYR A 27 -1.78 9.47 -11.37
CA TYR A 27 -1.99 9.36 -9.93
C TYR A 27 -0.75 8.80 -9.22
N LEU A 28 -0.28 7.61 -9.61
CA LEU A 28 0.93 7.02 -9.05
C LEU A 28 2.14 7.30 -9.93
N SER A 29 3.03 8.12 -9.42
CA SER A 29 4.19 8.61 -10.16
C SER A 29 5.36 7.61 -10.11
N PRO A 30 6.24 7.54 -11.14
CA PRO A 30 7.53 6.86 -11.00
C PRO A 30 8.35 7.45 -9.84
N ASP A 31 9.32 6.72 -9.29
CA ASP A 31 10.20 7.20 -8.19
C ASP A 31 11.09 8.40 -8.56
N THR A 32 11.10 8.83 -9.83
CA THR A 32 12.00 9.88 -10.33
C THR A 32 11.32 11.24 -10.50
N HIS A 33 10.02 11.28 -10.79
CA HIS A 33 9.26 12.51 -11.05
C HIS A 33 7.75 12.25 -10.97
N GLY A 34 6.99 13.29 -10.62
CA GLY A 34 5.56 13.35 -10.90
C GLY A 34 5.30 13.56 -12.38
N GLU A 35 4.19 13.08 -12.93
CA GLU A 35 3.97 13.09 -14.39
C GLU A 35 2.55 13.58 -14.77
N VAL A 36 2.49 14.48 -15.74
CA VAL A 36 1.24 14.93 -16.38
C VAL A 36 1.36 14.75 -17.89
N THR A 37 0.39 14.06 -18.48
CA THR A 37 0.36 13.81 -19.93
C THR A 37 -0.44 14.89 -20.64
N ARG A 38 0.16 15.56 -21.63
CA ARG A 38 -0.53 16.52 -22.51
C ARG A 38 -1.04 15.80 -23.76
N ILE A 39 -2.29 16.06 -24.12
CA ILE A 39 -3.00 15.39 -25.21
C ILE A 39 -3.58 16.44 -26.15
N ASP A 40 -3.45 16.20 -27.46
CA ASP A 40 -4.24 16.90 -28.48
C ASP A 40 -5.60 16.18 -28.59
N PRO A 41 -6.71 16.81 -28.19
CA PRO A 41 -8.02 16.17 -28.23
C PRO A 41 -8.57 15.99 -29.64
N THR A 42 -8.01 16.67 -30.65
CA THR A 42 -8.43 16.59 -32.05
C THR A 42 -7.88 15.33 -32.71
N THR A 43 -6.59 15.04 -32.49
CA THR A 43 -5.91 13.86 -33.03
C THR A 43 -5.97 12.65 -32.10
N LEU A 44 -6.29 12.87 -30.81
CA LEU A 44 -6.23 11.87 -29.75
C LEU A 44 -4.84 11.24 -29.61
N THR A 45 -3.80 12.08 -29.64
CA THR A 45 -2.41 11.67 -29.48
C THR A 45 -1.77 12.35 -28.28
N VAL A 46 -0.89 11.63 -27.59
CA VAL A 46 0.01 12.22 -26.59
C VAL A 46 0.97 13.18 -27.29
N VAL A 47 1.03 14.41 -26.80
CA VAL A 47 1.95 15.46 -27.27
C VAL A 47 3.27 15.35 -26.55
N GLU A 48 3.22 15.30 -25.21
CA GLU A 48 4.39 15.25 -24.33
C GLU A 48 3.99 14.78 -22.92
N HIS A 49 5.00 14.41 -22.14
CA HIS A 49 4.90 14.15 -20.70
C HIS A 49 5.63 15.27 -19.97
N LEU A 50 4.91 15.96 -19.08
CA LEU A 50 5.39 17.07 -18.28
C LEU A 50 5.79 16.53 -16.91
N ALA A 51 7.03 16.76 -16.49
CA ALA A 51 7.59 16.24 -15.25
C ALA A 51 7.49 17.25 -14.11
N LEU A 52 7.18 16.75 -12.91
CA LEU A 52 7.30 17.45 -11.63
C LEU A 52 8.48 16.86 -10.87
N ALA A 53 9.49 17.68 -10.58
CA ALA A 53 10.75 17.25 -10.02
C ALA A 53 10.64 16.82 -8.55
N PHE A 54 11.50 15.88 -8.16
CA PHE A 54 11.74 15.58 -6.76
C PHE A 54 12.28 16.82 -6.03
N ASP A 55 11.67 17.16 -4.90
CA ASP A 55 12.12 18.24 -4.02
C ASP A 55 13.30 17.78 -3.17
N HIS A 56 14.45 18.42 -3.33
CA HIS A 56 15.65 18.12 -2.53
C HIS A 56 15.88 19.14 -1.40
N THR A 57 14.97 20.09 -1.19
CA THR A 57 15.09 21.08 -0.11
C THR A 57 15.02 20.40 1.26
N PRO A 58 15.69 20.92 2.31
CA PRO A 58 15.65 20.29 3.63
C PRO A 58 14.24 20.29 4.24
N ASP A 59 13.96 19.30 5.09
CA ASP A 59 12.71 19.29 5.85
C ASP A 59 12.72 20.40 6.92
N THR A 60 11.66 21.20 6.95
CA THR A 60 11.39 22.26 7.90
C THR A 60 9.94 22.17 8.38
N GLU A 61 9.58 23.00 9.35
CA GLU A 61 8.19 23.12 9.81
C GLU A 61 7.23 23.55 8.69
N ASN A 62 7.71 24.23 7.64
CA ASN A 62 6.86 24.81 6.58
C ASN A 62 7.11 24.26 5.17
N SER A 63 8.11 23.40 4.99
CA SER A 63 8.42 22.76 3.70
C SER A 63 9.13 21.43 3.93
N GLY A 64 8.93 20.47 3.04
CA GLY A 64 9.56 19.16 3.11
C GLY A 64 10.24 18.77 1.80
N ARG A 65 11.21 17.87 1.85
CA ARG A 65 11.69 17.20 0.63
C ARG A 65 10.67 16.14 0.19
N GLY A 66 10.76 15.68 -1.05
CA GLY A 66 9.95 14.54 -1.50
C GLY A 66 9.48 14.62 -2.93
N LEU A 67 8.78 13.57 -3.34
CA LEU A 67 8.31 13.37 -4.70
C LEU A 67 6.82 13.73 -4.82
N PRO A 68 6.42 14.59 -5.79
CA PRO A 68 5.01 14.75 -6.15
C PRO A 68 4.38 13.40 -6.57
N ASN A 69 3.43 12.92 -5.78
CA ASN A 69 2.72 11.66 -5.98
C ASN A 69 1.24 11.79 -5.58
N GLY A 70 0.42 10.82 -5.98
CA GLY A 70 -1.02 10.90 -5.73
C GLY A 70 -1.65 12.11 -6.43
N LEU A 71 -1.19 12.44 -7.64
CA LEU A 71 -1.61 13.67 -8.34
C LEU A 71 -3.14 13.69 -8.49
N GLY A 72 -3.74 14.77 -8.01
CA GLY A 72 -5.16 15.02 -8.06
C GLY A 72 -5.58 15.68 -9.37
N SER A 73 -6.80 16.22 -9.37
CA SER A 73 -7.37 16.90 -10.53
C SER A 73 -6.66 18.23 -10.76
N PRO A 74 -5.92 18.40 -11.87
CA PRO A 74 -5.24 19.64 -12.15
C PRO A 74 -6.23 20.72 -12.59
N ALA A 75 -5.81 21.98 -12.61
CA ALA A 75 -6.55 23.08 -13.25
C ALA A 75 -5.63 23.99 -14.04
N VAL A 76 -6.14 24.47 -15.19
CA VAL A 76 -5.48 25.49 -15.98
C VAL A 76 -6.01 26.86 -15.54
N SER A 77 -5.11 27.83 -15.33
CA SER A 77 -5.50 29.19 -15.00
C SER A 77 -6.35 29.82 -16.12
N PRO A 78 -7.26 30.77 -15.82
CA PRO A 78 -8.14 31.37 -16.82
C PRO A 78 -7.42 32.02 -18.01
N ASP A 79 -6.20 32.54 -17.80
CA ASP A 79 -5.34 33.08 -18.85
C ASP A 79 -4.65 32.01 -19.72
N GLY A 80 -4.76 30.73 -19.36
CA GLY A 80 -4.14 29.60 -20.05
C GLY A 80 -2.62 29.53 -19.89
N GLY A 81 -2.03 30.26 -18.94
CA GLY A 81 -0.58 30.34 -18.76
C GLY A 81 -0.01 29.35 -17.73
N ARG A 82 -0.80 28.94 -16.74
CA ARG A 82 -0.35 28.11 -15.61
C ARG A 82 -1.21 26.87 -15.49
N LEU A 83 -0.59 25.74 -15.20
CA LEU A 83 -1.26 24.51 -14.79
C LEU A 83 -0.90 24.25 -13.33
N TRP A 84 -1.90 24.16 -12.45
CA TRP A 84 -1.73 23.78 -11.05
C TRP A 84 -2.11 22.33 -10.86
N ILE A 85 -1.27 21.59 -10.13
CA ILE A 85 -1.42 20.16 -9.91
C ILE A 85 -1.34 19.90 -8.39
N PRO A 86 -2.47 19.61 -7.74
CA PRO A 86 -2.47 19.21 -6.34
C PRO A 86 -1.93 17.79 -6.21
N SER A 87 -1.08 17.53 -5.22
CA SER A 87 -0.52 16.20 -4.97
C SER A 87 0.02 16.07 -3.55
N ASN A 88 0.24 14.84 -3.12
CA ASN A 88 1.11 14.57 -1.99
C ASN A 88 2.58 14.73 -2.42
N LYS A 89 3.44 15.07 -1.47
CA LYS A 89 4.89 15.08 -1.58
C LYS A 89 5.45 14.02 -0.67
N ASP A 90 5.78 12.87 -1.25
CA ASP A 90 6.18 11.68 -0.52
C ASP A 90 7.67 11.74 -0.19
N ASN A 91 8.03 11.76 1.09
CA ASN A 91 9.41 11.95 1.53
C ASN A 91 10.21 10.63 1.53
N MET A 92 10.47 10.16 0.33
CA MET A 92 11.24 8.94 0.10
C MET A 92 12.71 9.08 0.50
N ALA A 93 13.23 10.28 0.71
CA ALA A 93 14.64 10.45 1.05
C ALA A 93 14.91 10.47 2.57
N ARG A 94 13.85 10.52 3.39
CA ARG A 94 13.92 10.52 4.85
C ARG A 94 13.89 9.11 5.43
N GLY A 95 14.61 8.90 6.53
CA GLY A 95 14.61 7.65 7.28
C GLY A 95 15.97 7.36 7.93
N ARG A 96 16.00 6.60 9.04
CA ARG A 96 17.26 6.40 9.78
C ARG A 96 18.33 5.70 8.96
N GLN A 97 17.94 4.84 8.01
CA GLN A 97 18.89 4.19 7.11
C GLN A 97 19.27 5.08 5.91
N ARG A 98 18.40 6.02 5.52
CA ARG A 98 18.67 6.95 4.43
C ARG A 98 19.49 8.14 4.91
N ASP A 99 18.87 9.09 5.61
CA ASP A 99 19.50 10.34 6.02
C ASP A 99 19.78 10.44 7.53
N GLY A 100 19.53 9.36 8.27
CA GLY A 100 19.80 9.28 9.71
C GLY A 100 18.68 9.82 10.60
N LEU A 101 17.60 10.33 10.02
CA LEU A 101 16.48 10.90 10.77
C LEU A 101 15.21 10.06 10.58
N ALA A 102 14.42 9.87 11.63
CA ALA A 102 13.14 9.16 11.52
C ALA A 102 12.14 9.94 10.67
N LEU A 103 11.27 9.21 9.96
CA LEU A 103 10.00 9.74 9.47
C LEU A 103 9.15 10.19 10.66
N THR A 104 8.40 11.26 10.48
CA THR A 104 7.49 11.84 11.47
C THR A 104 6.18 12.23 10.79
N PHE A 105 5.14 12.48 11.57
CA PHE A 105 3.82 12.87 11.08
C PHE A 105 3.85 14.03 10.06
N ASP A 106 4.74 15.02 10.20
CA ASP A 106 4.92 16.18 9.31
C ASP A 106 6.03 16.04 8.25
N SER A 107 6.86 14.99 8.33
CA SER A 107 7.95 14.76 7.38
C SER A 107 7.75 13.56 6.47
N THR A 108 6.70 12.76 6.67
CA THR A 108 6.45 11.55 5.87
C THR A 108 5.81 11.88 4.52
N VAL A 109 4.67 12.57 4.56
CA VAL A 109 3.93 13.04 3.39
C VAL A 109 3.57 14.49 3.63
N ARG A 110 3.62 15.31 2.58
CA ARG A 110 3.21 16.72 2.66
C ARG A 110 2.25 17.10 1.54
N PRO A 111 1.13 17.76 1.82
CA PRO A 111 0.26 18.29 0.77
C PRO A 111 0.98 19.42 0.01
N ILE A 112 0.95 19.37 -1.32
CA ILE A 112 1.48 20.43 -2.17
C ILE A 112 0.55 20.78 -3.33
N VAL A 113 0.79 21.94 -3.93
CA VAL A 113 0.41 22.24 -5.31
C VAL A 113 1.67 22.58 -6.10
N SER A 114 1.91 21.83 -7.17
CA SER A 114 2.96 22.12 -8.14
C SER A 114 2.43 22.96 -9.28
N GLN A 115 3.28 23.77 -9.92
CA GLN A 115 2.92 24.63 -11.03
C GLN A 115 3.78 24.34 -12.27
N ILE A 116 3.13 24.17 -13.42
CA ILE A 116 3.80 24.15 -14.73
C ILE A 116 3.46 25.44 -15.48
N ASP A 117 4.49 26.08 -16.05
CA ASP A 117 4.31 27.17 -17.02
C ASP A 117 3.99 26.55 -18.38
N LEU A 118 2.77 26.79 -18.88
CA LEU A 118 2.28 26.21 -20.13
C LEU A 118 2.89 26.84 -21.39
N THR A 119 3.64 27.94 -21.24
CA THR A 119 4.40 28.52 -22.35
C THR A 119 5.72 27.79 -22.58
N THR A 120 6.35 27.30 -21.52
CA THR A 120 7.63 26.59 -21.57
C THR A 120 7.48 25.07 -21.45
N GLY A 121 6.34 24.59 -20.92
CA GLY A 121 6.12 23.18 -20.61
C GLY A 121 6.98 22.69 -19.45
N GLN A 122 7.45 23.58 -18.57
CA GLN A 122 8.36 23.25 -17.47
C GLN A 122 7.72 23.55 -16.12
N GLU A 123 8.02 22.74 -15.12
CA GLU A 123 7.69 23.04 -13.73
C GLU A 123 8.42 24.31 -13.27
N VAL A 124 7.70 25.15 -12.53
CA VAL A 124 8.24 26.30 -11.81
C VAL A 124 8.44 25.90 -10.35
N ALA A 125 9.55 25.21 -10.05
CA ALA A 125 9.77 24.59 -8.73
C ALA A 125 9.67 25.59 -7.56
N ASP A 126 10.19 26.81 -7.73
CA ASP A 126 10.15 27.86 -6.70
C ASP A 126 8.72 28.38 -6.43
N ALA A 127 7.75 28.08 -7.29
CA ALA A 127 6.35 28.45 -7.13
C ALA A 127 5.50 27.32 -6.51
N ARG A 128 6.11 26.19 -6.14
CA ARG A 128 5.43 25.12 -5.43
C ARG A 128 4.94 25.62 -4.07
N ILE A 129 3.71 25.28 -3.74
CA ILE A 129 3.07 25.65 -2.48
C ILE A 129 3.01 24.40 -1.60
N ASP A 130 3.61 24.48 -0.41
CA ASP A 130 3.47 23.49 0.66
C ASP A 130 2.38 23.95 1.62
N PHE A 131 1.47 23.04 2.00
CA PHE A 131 0.42 23.35 2.97
C PHE A 131 0.78 22.78 4.34
N ASN A 132 0.59 23.61 5.37
CA ASN A 132 0.79 23.22 6.76
C ASN A 132 -0.50 22.76 7.39
N ASP A 133 -0.39 21.76 8.24
CA ASP A 133 -1.47 21.22 9.06
C ASP A 133 -2.65 20.73 8.20
N ARG A 134 -2.35 20.35 6.95
CA ARG A 134 -3.29 19.83 5.96
C ARG A 134 -2.85 18.47 5.44
N GLU A 135 -3.78 17.76 4.80
CA GLU A 135 -3.55 16.49 4.14
C GLU A 135 -4.41 16.35 2.87
N GLY A 136 -3.85 15.62 1.91
CA GLY A 136 -4.59 15.04 0.79
C GLY A 136 -5.16 16.05 -0.21
N PRO A 137 -4.35 16.89 -0.86
CA PRO A 137 -4.83 17.82 -1.87
C PRO A 137 -5.25 17.02 -3.12
N VAL A 138 -6.53 17.05 -3.47
CA VAL A 138 -7.10 16.18 -4.53
C VAL A 138 -7.66 16.93 -5.73
N ALA A 139 -7.94 18.23 -5.59
CA ALA A 139 -8.47 19.05 -6.65
C ALA A 139 -8.11 20.52 -6.42
N VAL A 140 -8.07 21.28 -7.51
CA VAL A 140 -7.91 22.72 -7.47
C VAL A 140 -8.87 23.38 -8.46
N ALA A 141 -9.38 24.57 -8.13
CA ALA A 141 -10.02 25.45 -9.09
C ALA A 141 -9.55 26.88 -8.91
N PHE A 142 -9.46 27.62 -10.00
CA PHE A 142 -9.16 29.05 -9.96
C PHE A 142 -10.43 29.88 -9.80
N SER A 143 -10.29 31.03 -9.14
CA SER A 143 -11.28 32.11 -9.24
C SER A 143 -11.44 32.55 -10.71
N PRO A 144 -12.54 33.22 -11.10
CA PRO A 144 -12.74 33.66 -12.48
C PRO A 144 -11.63 34.55 -13.04
N LEU A 145 -10.99 35.36 -12.19
CA LEU A 145 -9.87 36.21 -12.59
C LEU A 145 -8.52 35.49 -12.54
N GLY A 146 -8.47 34.28 -11.97
CA GLY A 146 -7.23 33.51 -11.82
C GLY A 146 -6.27 34.13 -10.82
N ASP A 147 -6.75 35.00 -9.94
CA ASP A 147 -5.99 35.64 -8.86
C ASP A 147 -5.93 34.76 -7.60
N TYR A 148 -6.90 33.88 -7.40
CA TYR A 148 -6.94 32.93 -6.28
C TYR A 148 -7.05 31.49 -6.76
N GLY A 149 -6.38 30.58 -6.04
CA GLY A 149 -6.56 29.14 -6.18
C GLY A 149 -7.29 28.57 -4.97
N PHE A 150 -8.30 27.73 -5.20
CA PHE A 150 -9.06 27.01 -4.19
C PHE A 150 -8.63 25.54 -4.25
N VAL A 151 -7.93 25.07 -3.23
CA VAL A 151 -7.32 23.74 -3.16
C VAL A 151 -8.11 22.87 -2.19
N LEU A 152 -8.63 21.75 -2.68
CA LEU A 152 -9.44 20.82 -1.90
C LEU A 152 -8.57 19.83 -1.15
N MET A 153 -8.64 19.86 0.17
CA MET A 153 -7.92 18.97 1.08
C MET A 153 -8.87 17.86 1.53
N GLN A 154 -8.65 16.65 1.01
CA GLN A 154 -9.50 15.50 1.24
C GLN A 154 -9.48 15.07 2.70
N GLY A 155 -8.32 14.76 3.29
CA GLY A 155 -8.31 14.29 4.68
C GLY A 155 -8.46 15.39 5.71
N SER A 156 -8.20 16.65 5.34
CA SER A 156 -8.51 17.80 6.19
C SER A 156 -9.92 18.35 6.03
N ASN A 157 -10.77 17.77 5.16
CA ASN A 157 -12.15 18.19 4.99
C ASN A 157 -12.32 19.71 4.78
N ALA A 158 -11.43 20.31 3.99
CA ALA A 158 -11.32 21.76 3.86
C ALA A 158 -11.00 22.22 2.43
N VAL A 159 -11.31 23.48 2.14
CA VAL A 159 -10.85 24.19 0.93
C VAL A 159 -9.89 25.28 1.37
N VAL A 160 -8.60 25.14 1.05
CA VAL A 160 -7.60 26.21 1.29
C VAL A 160 -7.63 27.19 0.13
N VAL A 161 -7.63 28.49 0.44
CA VAL A 161 -7.60 29.55 -0.56
C VAL A 161 -6.25 30.24 -0.53
N VAL A 162 -5.59 30.28 -1.67
CA VAL A 162 -4.27 30.88 -1.85
C VAL A 162 -4.29 31.99 -2.88
N ASP A 163 -3.46 33.00 -2.66
CA ASP A 163 -3.11 33.97 -3.70
C ASP A 163 -2.27 33.28 -4.77
N SER A 164 -2.76 33.25 -6.01
CA SER A 164 -2.15 32.45 -7.08
C SER A 164 -0.82 33.00 -7.60
N TYR A 165 -0.47 34.24 -7.27
CA TYR A 165 0.75 34.88 -7.76
C TYR A 165 1.88 34.79 -6.74
N SER A 166 1.55 34.98 -5.46
CA SER A 166 2.50 34.91 -4.35
C SER A 166 2.58 33.54 -3.69
N GLY A 167 1.60 32.66 -3.93
CA GLY A 167 1.49 31.36 -3.28
C GLY A 167 1.10 31.44 -1.79
N ARG A 168 0.69 32.61 -1.32
CA ARG A 168 0.39 32.84 0.09
C ARG A 168 -1.01 32.33 0.45
N ASP A 169 -1.10 31.61 1.56
CA ASP A 169 -2.36 31.27 2.22
C ASP A 169 -3.14 32.53 2.63
N LEU A 170 -4.41 32.60 2.21
CA LEU A 170 -5.31 33.69 2.53
C LEU A 170 -6.30 33.30 3.62
N THR A 171 -7.01 32.20 3.41
CA THR A 171 -8.08 31.69 4.28
C THR A 171 -8.35 30.23 3.98
N ALA A 172 -9.23 29.60 4.75
CA ALA A 172 -9.75 28.26 4.46
C ALA A 172 -11.25 28.20 4.76
N ILE A 173 -11.96 27.39 3.98
CA ILE A 173 -13.32 26.95 4.28
C ILE A 173 -13.18 25.59 4.97
N GLU A 174 -13.39 25.57 6.29
CA GLU A 174 -13.28 24.35 7.10
C GLU A 174 -14.59 23.56 7.10
N ASP A 175 -14.51 22.27 7.46
CA ASP A 175 -15.65 21.38 7.68
C ASP A 175 -16.63 21.29 6.49
N VAL A 176 -16.10 21.16 5.27
CA VAL A 176 -16.90 21.13 4.02
C VAL A 176 -17.64 19.80 3.77
N GLY A 177 -17.66 18.92 4.75
CA GLY A 177 -18.06 17.52 4.64
C GLY A 177 -16.85 16.58 4.53
N MET A 178 -17.10 15.26 4.66
CA MET A 178 -16.00 14.30 4.81
C MET A 178 -15.43 13.82 3.47
N ALA A 179 -14.10 13.79 3.41
CA ALA A 179 -13.27 13.36 2.29
C ALA A 179 -13.66 14.00 0.95
N PRO A 180 -13.77 15.34 0.85
CA PRO A 180 -14.22 15.99 -0.37
C PRO A 180 -13.31 15.69 -1.57
N GLN A 181 -13.89 15.60 -2.77
CA GLN A 181 -13.17 15.18 -3.99
C GLN A 181 -13.31 16.12 -5.19
N GLY A 182 -14.33 16.97 -5.22
CA GLY A 182 -14.55 17.90 -6.31
C GLY A 182 -14.96 19.28 -5.83
N LEU A 183 -14.56 20.30 -6.57
CA LEU A 183 -15.08 21.65 -6.40
C LEU A 183 -15.32 22.32 -7.75
N VAL A 184 -16.35 23.17 -7.84
CA VAL A 184 -16.64 23.94 -9.06
C VAL A 184 -17.33 25.26 -8.74
N PHE A 185 -17.03 26.28 -9.53
CA PHE A 185 -17.66 27.59 -9.44
C PHE A 185 -18.93 27.69 -10.29
N THR A 186 -19.84 28.57 -9.88
CA THR A 186 -20.82 29.14 -10.82
C THR A 186 -20.12 29.95 -11.91
N SER A 187 -20.80 30.15 -13.04
CA SER A 187 -20.27 30.96 -14.15
C SER A 187 -19.97 32.41 -13.77
N ASP A 188 -20.66 32.96 -12.76
CA ASP A 188 -20.38 34.29 -12.21
C ASP A 188 -19.27 34.29 -11.14
N GLY A 189 -18.78 33.11 -10.75
CA GLY A 189 -17.74 32.90 -9.75
C GLY A 189 -18.12 33.19 -8.30
N THR A 190 -19.39 33.52 -8.02
CA THR A 190 -19.79 33.95 -6.67
C THR A 190 -20.10 32.78 -5.74
N LYS A 191 -20.41 31.61 -6.29
CA LYS A 191 -20.68 30.41 -5.52
C LYS A 191 -19.70 29.29 -5.85
N LEU A 192 -19.34 28.54 -4.83
CA LEU A 192 -18.53 27.35 -4.90
C LEU A 192 -19.35 26.13 -4.45
N PHE A 193 -19.36 25.09 -5.27
CA PHE A 193 -19.93 23.78 -4.93
C PHE A 193 -18.79 22.86 -4.52
N VAL A 194 -18.95 22.12 -3.43
CA VAL A 194 -17.96 21.15 -2.93
C VAL A 194 -18.64 19.79 -2.76
N ASP A 195 -18.15 18.78 -3.46
CA ASP A 195 -18.63 17.40 -3.38
C ASP A 195 -17.88 16.61 -2.30
N SER A 196 -18.62 16.24 -1.27
CA SER A 196 -18.16 15.50 -0.10
C SER A 196 -18.82 14.13 -0.09
N TRP A 197 -18.18 13.19 -0.79
CA TRP A 197 -18.76 11.88 -1.02
C TRP A 197 -18.92 11.08 0.27
N LEU A 198 -18.06 11.15 1.30
CA LEU A 198 -18.27 10.34 2.53
C LEU A 198 -19.34 10.90 3.46
N THR A 199 -19.77 12.16 3.29
CA THR A 199 -21.01 12.68 3.87
C THR A 199 -22.20 12.56 2.92
N ARG A 200 -21.96 12.19 1.65
CA ARG A 200 -22.97 12.06 0.58
C ARG A 200 -23.66 13.38 0.28
N THR A 201 -22.89 14.48 0.24
CA THR A 201 -23.45 15.83 0.11
C THR A 201 -22.67 16.69 -0.85
N VAL A 202 -23.35 17.61 -1.53
CA VAL A 202 -22.73 18.79 -2.14
C VAL A 202 -23.04 20.01 -1.29
N ALA A 203 -22.02 20.64 -0.71
CA ALA A 203 -22.15 21.90 0.01
C ALA A 203 -22.02 23.08 -0.98
N VAL A 204 -22.84 24.12 -0.78
CA VAL A 204 -22.86 25.32 -1.63
C VAL A 204 -22.45 26.51 -0.79
N TYR A 205 -21.34 27.15 -1.15
CA TYR A 205 -20.80 28.32 -0.46
C TYR A 205 -20.94 29.57 -1.32
N ASN A 206 -21.30 30.70 -0.70
CA ASN A 206 -21.04 32.02 -1.24
C ASN A 206 -19.60 32.40 -0.89
N VAL A 207 -18.81 32.71 -1.91
CA VAL A 207 -17.36 33.00 -1.82
C VAL A 207 -17.03 34.39 -2.35
N LYS A 208 -18.05 35.24 -2.53
CA LYS A 208 -17.90 36.59 -3.04
C LYS A 208 -16.94 37.43 -2.18
N ASP A 209 -16.99 37.28 -0.86
CA ASP A 209 -16.18 38.09 0.06
C ASP A 209 -14.72 37.63 0.15
N ILE A 210 -14.44 36.40 -0.32
CA ILE A 210 -13.08 35.90 -0.56
C ILE A 210 -12.52 36.48 -1.86
N ILE A 211 -13.30 36.43 -2.94
CA ILE A 211 -12.85 36.81 -4.30
C ILE A 211 -12.82 38.34 -4.51
N TYR A 212 -13.79 39.06 -3.96
CA TYR A 212 -13.92 40.51 -4.09
C TYR A 212 -13.78 41.15 -2.71
N PRO A 213 -12.55 41.23 -2.17
CA PRO A 213 -12.31 41.47 -0.75
C PRO A 213 -12.94 42.79 -0.27
N GLY A 214 -13.92 42.64 0.64
CA GLY A 214 -14.70 43.73 1.22
C GLY A 214 -14.50 43.93 2.73
N ARG A 215 -14.06 42.91 3.48
CA ARG A 215 -13.43 43.02 4.83
C ARG A 215 -13.07 41.69 5.51
N ASP A 216 -13.82 40.61 5.27
CA ASP A 216 -13.76 39.45 6.19
C ASP A 216 -13.18 38.14 5.62
N GLN A 217 -12.98 38.02 4.31
CA GLN A 217 -12.39 36.82 3.66
C GLN A 217 -13.02 35.49 4.11
N THR A 218 -14.34 35.50 4.32
CA THR A 218 -15.11 34.33 4.76
C THR A 218 -15.97 33.78 3.62
N ALA A 219 -16.26 32.49 3.70
CA ALA A 219 -17.30 31.85 2.91
C ALA A 219 -18.56 31.69 3.75
N GLU A 220 -19.73 31.91 3.15
CA GLU A 220 -21.04 31.68 3.78
C GLU A 220 -21.63 30.37 3.21
N LEU A 221 -21.92 29.40 4.07
CA LEU A 221 -22.64 28.18 3.67
C LEU A 221 -24.10 28.53 3.33
N LEU A 222 -24.47 28.36 2.07
CA LEU A 222 -25.82 28.65 1.57
C LEU A 222 -26.75 27.44 1.62
N ASP A 223 -26.23 26.25 1.30
CA ASP A 223 -27.02 25.02 1.20
C ASP A 223 -26.15 23.77 1.34
N VAL A 224 -26.77 22.65 1.70
CA VAL A 224 -26.17 21.31 1.72
C VAL A 224 -27.13 20.34 1.06
N VAL A 225 -26.80 19.92 -0.16
CA VAL A 225 -27.64 19.07 -1.00
C VAL A 225 -27.26 17.60 -0.77
N PRO A 226 -28.17 16.74 -0.27
CA PRO A 226 -27.90 15.30 -0.16
C PRO A 226 -27.86 14.65 -1.55
N LEU A 227 -26.95 13.70 -1.73
CA LEU A 227 -26.71 13.01 -3.00
C LEU A 227 -27.34 11.62 -3.06
N VAL A 228 -27.69 11.03 -1.92
CA VAL A 228 -28.28 9.69 -1.84
C VAL A 228 -29.46 9.70 -0.88
N ASP A 229 -30.53 9.00 -1.26
CA ASP A 229 -31.70 8.80 -0.39
C ASP A 229 -31.48 7.64 0.60
N GLN A 230 -30.58 6.69 0.26
CA GLN A 230 -30.29 5.51 1.05
C GLN A 230 -28.78 5.22 1.05
N GLU A 231 -28.21 5.08 2.25
CA GLU A 231 -26.84 4.59 2.42
C GLU A 231 -26.80 3.07 2.23
N VAL A 232 -25.86 2.61 1.41
CA VAL A 232 -25.70 1.20 1.05
C VAL A 232 -24.59 0.52 1.85
N LEU A 233 -23.67 1.28 2.42
CA LEU A 233 -22.65 0.77 3.32
C LEU A 233 -23.27 0.50 4.70
N PRO A 234 -22.96 -0.65 5.33
CA PRO A 234 -23.25 -0.85 6.74
C PRO A 234 -22.65 0.28 7.58
N GLY A 235 -23.35 0.70 8.63
CA GLY A 235 -22.94 1.87 9.43
C GLY A 235 -21.52 1.81 9.99
N ALA A 236 -21.07 0.64 10.46
CA ALA A 236 -19.69 0.44 10.93
C ALA A 236 -18.65 0.60 9.81
N VAL A 237 -18.97 0.12 8.59
CA VAL A 237 -18.10 0.21 7.42
C VAL A 237 -17.99 1.67 6.94
N LEU A 238 -19.11 2.40 6.90
CA LEU A 238 -19.09 3.83 6.57
C LEU A 238 -18.27 4.61 7.60
N ARG A 239 -18.51 4.37 8.90
CA ARG A 239 -17.77 5.04 9.98
C ARG A 239 -16.26 4.75 9.90
N GLY A 240 -15.89 3.50 9.67
CA GLY A 240 -14.49 3.11 9.47
C GLY A 240 -13.87 3.83 8.28
N LYS A 241 -14.61 3.90 7.17
CA LYS A 241 -14.16 4.63 5.98
C LYS A 241 -13.98 6.12 6.23
N GLN A 242 -14.88 6.75 7.00
CA GLN A 242 -14.74 8.15 7.41
C GLN A 242 -13.50 8.39 8.26
N ILE A 243 -13.24 7.51 9.24
CA ILE A 243 -12.04 7.57 10.09
C ILE A 243 -10.77 7.39 9.24
N PHE A 244 -10.77 6.43 8.32
CA PHE A 244 -9.62 6.09 7.47
C PHE A 244 -9.09 7.27 6.64
N TYR A 245 -9.97 8.19 6.26
CA TYR A 245 -9.64 9.39 5.50
C TYR A 245 -9.39 10.63 6.37
N ASN A 246 -9.75 10.63 7.65
CA ASN A 246 -9.82 11.86 8.43
C ASN A 246 -8.50 12.22 9.12
N ALA A 247 -7.70 13.08 8.50
CA ALA A 247 -6.46 13.58 9.09
C ALA A 247 -6.71 14.60 10.23
N ASN A 248 -7.91 15.20 10.33
CA ASN A 248 -8.23 16.18 11.38
C ASN A 248 -8.48 15.58 12.76
N ASP A 249 -8.65 14.26 12.88
CA ASP A 249 -8.81 13.62 14.19
C ASP A 249 -7.46 13.55 14.91
N ARG A 250 -7.33 14.33 15.99
CA ARG A 250 -6.10 14.40 16.82
C ARG A 250 -5.74 13.07 17.50
N ARG A 251 -6.66 12.11 17.52
CA ARG A 251 -6.40 10.74 17.96
C ARG A 251 -5.61 9.95 16.91
N ILE A 252 -5.77 10.27 15.63
CA ILE A 252 -5.08 9.61 14.52
C ILE A 252 -3.75 10.27 14.24
N ASN A 253 -3.71 11.60 14.12
CA ASN A 253 -2.49 12.34 13.78
C ASN A 253 -2.37 13.62 14.61
N ARG A 254 -1.13 14.07 14.84
CA ARG A 254 -0.86 15.24 15.69
C ARG A 254 -1.36 16.56 15.10
N ASP A 255 -0.87 16.94 13.92
CA ASP A 255 -1.01 18.32 13.42
C ASP A 255 -1.80 18.47 12.12
N GLY A 256 -2.06 17.38 11.38
CA GLY A 256 -3.05 17.39 10.28
C GLY A 256 -2.54 16.78 8.99
N TYR A 257 -1.35 16.17 9.01
CA TYR A 257 -0.55 15.88 7.82
C TYR A 257 -0.77 14.50 7.22
N ILE A 258 -1.32 13.56 7.98
CA ILE A 258 -1.38 12.16 7.57
C ILE A 258 -2.66 11.47 8.07
N SER A 259 -3.20 10.62 7.20
CA SER A 259 -4.29 9.69 7.46
C SER A 259 -3.90 8.32 6.88
N CYS A 260 -4.72 7.29 7.10
CA CYS A 260 -4.50 6.00 6.44
C CYS A 260 -4.59 6.15 4.91
N ALA A 261 -5.46 7.03 4.43
CA ALA A 261 -5.66 7.29 3.00
C ALA A 261 -4.48 7.99 2.31
N SER A 262 -3.56 8.61 3.06
CA SER A 262 -2.36 9.25 2.49
C SER A 262 -1.48 8.24 1.74
N CYS A 263 -1.36 7.02 2.27
CA CYS A 263 -0.61 5.92 1.67
C CYS A 263 -1.52 4.85 1.05
N HIS A 264 -2.71 4.65 1.61
CA HIS A 264 -3.62 3.56 1.22
C HIS A 264 -4.96 4.09 0.67
N LEU A 265 -4.95 5.05 -0.25
CA LEU A 265 -6.19 5.62 -0.81
C LEU A 265 -7.16 4.51 -1.26
N ASP A 266 -8.39 4.54 -0.74
CA ASP A 266 -9.42 3.50 -0.95
C ASP A 266 -8.99 2.05 -0.62
N GLY A 267 -7.98 1.90 0.23
CA GLY A 267 -7.35 0.63 0.57
C GLY A 267 -6.29 0.18 -0.43
N GLY A 268 -5.94 0.98 -1.44
CA GLY A 268 -4.86 0.69 -2.37
C GLY A 268 -3.47 0.90 -1.75
N HIS A 269 -2.53 1.36 -2.59
CA HIS A 269 -1.16 1.67 -2.22
C HIS A 269 -0.73 2.96 -2.93
N ASP A 270 0.32 3.59 -2.43
CA ASP A 270 0.94 4.81 -2.96
C ASP A 270 2.07 4.53 -3.96
N GLY A 271 2.45 3.26 -4.12
CA GLY A 271 3.56 2.83 -4.98
C GLY A 271 4.94 3.16 -4.39
N ARG A 272 5.03 3.36 -3.07
CA ARG A 272 6.25 3.78 -2.38
C ARG A 272 6.83 2.73 -1.45
N THR A 273 8.15 2.72 -1.40
CA THR A 273 8.95 2.08 -0.35
C THR A 273 9.44 3.08 0.70
N TRP A 274 8.87 2.99 1.90
CA TRP A 274 9.19 3.83 3.04
C TRP A 274 10.34 3.25 3.86
N ASP A 275 11.14 4.11 4.51
CA ASP A 275 12.12 3.68 5.50
C ASP A 275 11.50 3.66 6.90
N ARG A 276 11.09 2.47 7.35
CA ARG A 276 10.46 2.21 8.65
C ARG A 276 11.46 1.71 9.72
N THR A 277 12.74 2.06 9.57
CA THR A 277 13.78 1.63 10.52
C THR A 277 13.70 2.31 11.88
N ALA A 278 12.95 3.40 12.01
CA ALA A 278 12.73 4.05 13.30
C ALA A 278 11.84 3.21 14.23
N GLU A 279 10.93 2.44 13.63
CA GLU A 279 9.95 1.55 14.24
C GLU A 279 10.50 0.13 14.42
N GLY A 280 11.76 -0.10 14.07
CA GLY A 280 12.41 -1.41 14.12
C GLY A 280 12.16 -2.28 12.89
N GLU A 281 11.29 -1.86 11.97
CA GLU A 281 11.13 -2.47 10.65
C GLU A 281 12.30 -2.04 9.72
N GLY A 282 12.14 -2.21 8.41
CA GLY A 282 13.15 -1.83 7.42
C GLY A 282 12.57 -0.98 6.31
N LEU A 283 13.19 -1.05 5.13
CA LEU A 283 12.55 -0.60 3.91
C LEU A 283 11.30 -1.45 3.65
N ARG A 284 10.15 -0.77 3.50
CA ARG A 284 8.84 -1.39 3.35
C ARG A 284 8.06 -0.74 2.21
N ASN A 285 7.76 -1.53 1.20
CA ASN A 285 6.81 -1.18 0.16
C ASN A 285 5.39 -1.18 0.73
N THR A 286 4.57 -0.18 0.39
CA THR A 286 3.19 -0.09 0.84
C THR A 286 2.36 -1.26 0.31
N ILE A 287 1.72 -2.02 1.20
CA ILE A 287 0.88 -3.17 0.84
C ILE A 287 -0.49 -2.69 0.34
N ASP A 288 -1.01 -3.29 -0.72
CA ASP A 288 -2.41 -3.09 -1.11
C ASP A 288 -3.35 -3.79 -0.12
N LEU A 289 -4.20 -3.03 0.55
CA LEU A 289 -5.11 -3.55 1.59
C LEU A 289 -6.36 -4.20 1.00
N ARG A 290 -6.66 -4.05 -0.30
CA ARG A 290 -7.92 -4.53 -0.88
C ARG A 290 -8.05 -6.05 -0.88
N ALA A 291 -6.94 -6.78 -0.78
CA ALA A 291 -6.93 -8.25 -0.62
C ALA A 291 -6.85 -8.72 0.85
N ILE A 292 -6.65 -7.82 1.81
CA ILE A 292 -6.31 -8.16 3.20
C ILE A 292 -7.49 -8.74 3.99
N GLY A 293 -8.72 -8.33 3.65
CA GLY A 293 -9.94 -8.86 4.27
C GLY A 293 -10.08 -10.37 4.09
N HIS A 294 -9.62 -10.92 2.95
CA HIS A 294 -9.61 -12.37 2.73
C HIS A 294 -8.53 -13.07 3.59
N MET A 295 -7.46 -12.36 3.97
CA MET A 295 -6.34 -12.92 4.75
C MET A 295 -6.63 -12.96 6.26
N LEU A 296 -7.42 -12.02 6.78
CA LEU A 296 -7.63 -11.82 8.22
C LEU A 296 -8.39 -12.93 8.96
N GLU A 297 -9.11 -13.82 8.26
CA GLU A 297 -9.74 -14.97 8.92
C GLU A 297 -8.72 -16.00 9.46
N SER A 298 -7.43 -15.87 9.10
CA SER A 298 -6.38 -16.75 9.63
C SER A 298 -4.95 -16.15 9.65
N GLY A 299 -4.68 -15.05 8.93
CA GLY A 299 -3.33 -14.53 8.65
C GLY A 299 -2.90 -13.34 9.49
N ARG A 300 -1.64 -12.94 9.32
CA ARG A 300 -1.02 -11.81 10.00
C ARG A 300 -0.92 -10.59 9.06
N LEU A 301 -0.62 -9.43 9.62
CA LEU A 301 -0.49 -8.17 8.90
C LEU A 301 0.98 -7.69 8.90
N HIS A 302 1.26 -6.74 8.00
CA HIS A 302 2.60 -6.31 7.59
C HIS A 302 3.46 -7.40 6.92
N TRP A 303 4.48 -6.98 6.19
CA TRP A 303 5.46 -7.87 5.57
C TRP A 303 6.20 -8.76 6.56
N SER A 304 6.39 -8.27 7.80
CA SER A 304 7.04 -9.01 8.88
C SER A 304 6.07 -9.89 9.68
N ALA A 305 4.78 -9.94 9.31
CA ALA A 305 3.76 -10.69 10.04
C ALA A 305 3.73 -10.34 11.53
N ASN A 306 3.88 -9.07 11.88
CA ASN A 306 4.08 -8.62 13.26
C ASN A 306 2.78 -8.21 13.96
N PHE A 307 1.67 -8.07 13.23
CA PHE A 307 0.34 -7.65 13.70
C PHE A 307 -0.66 -8.79 13.46
N ASP A 308 -1.64 -8.97 14.35
CA ASP A 308 -2.66 -10.02 14.23
C ASP A 308 -4.11 -9.50 14.17
N GLU A 309 -4.31 -8.19 14.35
CA GLU A 309 -5.60 -7.53 14.16
C GLU A 309 -5.46 -6.12 13.53
N ILE A 310 -6.48 -5.64 12.81
CA ILE A 310 -6.46 -4.28 12.24
C ILE A 310 -6.32 -3.21 13.34
N GLN A 311 -6.82 -3.51 14.53
CA GLN A 311 -6.78 -2.63 15.68
C GLN A 311 -5.34 -2.36 16.17
N ASP A 312 -4.36 -3.21 15.83
CA ASP A 312 -2.94 -2.97 16.14
C ASP A 312 -2.38 -1.70 15.50
N PHE A 313 -2.99 -1.22 14.40
CA PHE A 313 -2.59 0.03 13.74
C PHE A 313 -2.82 1.28 14.58
N GLU A 314 -3.44 1.19 15.76
CA GLU A 314 -3.33 2.24 16.78
C GLU A 314 -1.86 2.56 17.12
N GLN A 315 -0.96 1.58 17.01
CA GLN A 315 0.47 1.81 17.17
C GLN A 315 1.01 2.83 16.17
N ASP A 316 0.65 2.71 14.88
CA ASP A 316 1.10 3.65 13.85
C ASP A 316 0.46 5.04 14.04
N MET A 317 -0.80 5.09 14.48
CA MET A 317 -1.47 6.35 14.86
C MET A 317 -0.71 7.09 15.97
N ARG A 318 -0.25 6.36 17.00
CA ARG A 318 0.46 6.95 18.13
C ARG A 318 1.90 7.31 17.81
N LEU A 319 2.61 6.46 17.08
CA LEU A 319 4.07 6.56 16.91
C LEU A 319 4.45 7.36 15.66
N LEU A 320 3.99 6.93 14.48
CA LEU A 320 4.34 7.58 13.21
C LEU A 320 3.52 8.85 13.00
N PHE A 321 2.21 8.76 13.21
CA PHE A 321 1.28 9.88 12.99
C PHE A 321 1.23 10.85 14.17
N GLY A 322 1.75 10.44 15.34
CA GLY A 322 1.87 11.29 16.53
C GLY A 322 0.54 11.64 17.21
N GLY A 323 -0.55 10.95 16.87
CA GLY A 323 -1.86 11.11 17.50
C GLY A 323 -1.93 10.49 18.90
N SER A 324 -3.02 10.77 19.62
CA SER A 324 -3.24 10.22 20.96
C SER A 324 -3.75 8.77 20.99
N GLY A 325 -4.11 8.18 19.86
CA GLY A 325 -4.79 6.89 19.78
C GLY A 325 -6.26 6.91 20.21
N PHE A 326 -6.97 5.82 19.93
CA PHE A 326 -8.39 5.66 20.23
C PHE A 326 -8.67 4.99 21.58
N LEU A 327 -7.73 4.21 22.11
CA LEU A 327 -7.80 3.72 23.48
C LEU A 327 -7.33 4.79 24.45
N ALA A 328 -7.85 4.75 25.68
CA ALA A 328 -7.26 5.55 26.75
C ALA A 328 -5.85 5.02 27.07
N ASP A 329 -4.92 5.90 27.45
CA ASP A 329 -3.52 5.54 27.70
C ASP A 329 -3.40 4.45 28.78
N GLU A 330 -4.29 4.44 29.78
CA GLU A 330 -4.31 3.42 30.82
C GLU A 330 -4.71 2.03 30.28
N VAL A 331 -5.61 1.99 29.30
CA VAL A 331 -6.03 0.74 28.63
C VAL A 331 -4.92 0.26 27.69
N TRP A 332 -4.34 1.18 26.91
CA TRP A 332 -3.20 0.89 26.03
C TRP A 332 -2.01 0.30 26.81
N ALA A 333 -1.69 0.89 27.97
CA ALA A 333 -0.60 0.44 28.83
C ALA A 333 -0.93 -0.80 29.67
N ALA A 334 -2.17 -1.30 29.66
CA ALA A 334 -2.57 -2.43 30.48
C ALA A 334 -2.05 -3.76 29.91
N GLY A 335 -1.14 -4.39 30.64
CA GLY A 335 -0.61 -5.71 30.30
C GLY A 335 0.10 -5.70 28.95
N THR A 336 -0.43 -6.47 28.00
CA THR A 336 0.10 -6.57 26.64
C THR A 336 -0.80 -5.90 25.59
N ILE A 337 -1.85 -5.15 25.97
CA ILE A 337 -2.81 -4.58 25.01
C ILE A 337 -2.10 -3.70 23.97
N GLY A 338 -1.20 -2.80 24.37
CA GLY A 338 -0.46 -1.97 23.42
C GLY A 338 0.62 -2.68 22.59
N GLN A 339 0.76 -4.01 22.70
CA GLN A 339 1.73 -4.77 21.93
C GLN A 339 1.09 -5.33 20.66
N PRO A 340 1.82 -5.39 19.53
CA PRO A 340 1.30 -5.88 18.25
C PRO A 340 0.77 -7.32 18.20
N LEU A 341 1.30 -8.23 19.03
CA LEU A 341 0.79 -9.62 19.15
C LEU A 341 0.29 -9.85 20.57
N GLY A 342 -0.28 -8.79 21.15
CA GLY A 342 -0.63 -8.69 22.54
C GLY A 342 -2.02 -9.25 22.85
N ALA A 343 -2.61 -8.76 23.93
CA ALA A 343 -4.02 -8.99 24.17
C ALA A 343 -4.85 -8.22 23.13
N SER A 344 -5.90 -8.85 22.61
CA SER A 344 -6.73 -8.24 21.57
C SER A 344 -7.36 -6.92 22.01
N LYS A 345 -7.36 -5.96 21.09
CA LYS A 345 -7.99 -4.64 21.17
C LYS A 345 -9.39 -4.64 20.58
N ALA A 346 -9.78 -5.70 19.87
CA ALA A 346 -11.13 -5.85 19.34
C ALA A 346 -12.18 -5.71 20.46
N GLY A 347 -13.21 -4.89 20.22
CA GLY A 347 -14.25 -4.61 21.21
C GLY A 347 -13.87 -3.58 22.28
N LEU A 348 -12.63 -3.09 22.33
CA LEU A 348 -12.22 -2.06 23.29
C LEU A 348 -12.48 -0.63 22.79
N SER A 349 -12.59 -0.43 21.47
CA SER A 349 -12.90 0.87 20.86
C SER A 349 -13.80 0.73 19.64
N SER A 350 -14.89 1.49 19.63
CA SER A 350 -15.84 1.48 18.52
C SER A 350 -15.24 2.02 17.22
N GLU A 351 -14.23 2.87 17.32
CA GLU A 351 -13.50 3.46 16.20
C GLU A 351 -12.54 2.46 15.57
N LEU A 352 -11.79 1.74 16.41
CA LEU A 352 -10.89 0.67 15.95
C LEU A 352 -11.68 -0.47 15.30
N ASP A 353 -12.81 -0.85 15.89
CA ASP A 353 -13.68 -1.87 15.31
C ASP A 353 -14.35 -1.39 14.01
N ALA A 354 -14.68 -0.10 13.90
CA ALA A 354 -15.17 0.46 12.65
C ALA A 354 -14.10 0.45 11.56
N LEU A 355 -12.85 0.84 11.87
CA LEU A 355 -11.71 0.72 10.96
C LEU A 355 -11.49 -0.73 10.51
N ALA A 356 -11.50 -1.68 11.45
CA ALA A 356 -11.42 -3.10 11.14
C ALA A 356 -12.56 -3.53 10.21
N ALA A 357 -13.80 -3.12 10.48
CA ALA A 357 -14.95 -3.40 9.63
C ALA A 357 -14.80 -2.82 8.21
N PHE A 358 -14.23 -1.62 8.06
CA PHE A 358 -13.97 -1.03 6.74
C PHE A 358 -12.88 -1.78 5.97
N VAL A 359 -11.72 -2.01 6.58
CA VAL A 359 -10.58 -2.66 5.93
C VAL A 359 -10.91 -4.11 5.55
N THR A 360 -11.73 -4.78 6.36
CA THR A 360 -12.18 -6.16 6.09
C THR A 360 -13.42 -6.26 5.22
N PHE A 361 -14.08 -5.16 4.85
CA PHE A 361 -15.36 -5.19 4.14
C PHE A 361 -15.24 -5.85 2.74
N GLN A 362 -15.43 -7.18 2.74
CA GLN A 362 -15.41 -8.16 1.65
C GLN A 362 -14.41 -7.89 0.52
N ALA A 363 -13.22 -7.42 0.88
CA ALA A 363 -11.99 -7.37 0.10
C ALA A 363 -12.19 -7.02 -1.39
N ARG A 364 -12.22 -5.69 -1.60
CA ARG A 364 -12.46 -4.90 -2.81
C ARG A 364 -11.39 -5.08 -3.90
N VAL A 365 -10.94 -6.30 -4.16
CA VAL A 365 -9.98 -6.59 -5.22
C VAL A 365 -10.66 -6.29 -6.56
N PRO A 366 -10.21 -5.28 -7.34
CA PRO A 366 -10.85 -4.94 -8.59
C PRO A 366 -10.64 -6.03 -9.64
N ASP A 367 -11.61 -6.17 -10.53
CA ASP A 367 -11.51 -7.07 -11.68
C ASP A 367 -10.26 -6.71 -12.51
N SER A 368 -9.51 -7.73 -12.89
CA SER A 368 -8.30 -7.54 -13.68
C SER A 368 -8.66 -7.14 -15.11
N PRO A 369 -8.09 -6.03 -15.63
CA PRO A 369 -8.26 -5.64 -17.02
C PRO A 369 -7.53 -6.58 -18.01
N HIS A 370 -6.74 -7.53 -17.50
CA HIS A 370 -5.97 -8.48 -18.30
C HIS A 370 -6.73 -9.77 -18.63
N ARG A 371 -7.95 -9.93 -18.11
CA ARG A 371 -8.80 -11.09 -18.41
C ARG A 371 -9.40 -11.03 -19.82
N ALA A 372 -9.84 -12.18 -20.31
CA ALA A 372 -10.59 -12.25 -21.56
C ALA A 372 -11.94 -11.52 -21.43
N PRO A 373 -12.51 -11.01 -22.54
CA PRO A 373 -13.89 -10.52 -22.55
C PRO A 373 -14.85 -11.56 -21.94
N GLY A 374 -15.59 -11.17 -20.90
CA GLY A 374 -16.45 -12.08 -20.14
C GLY A 374 -15.84 -12.63 -18.84
N GLY A 375 -14.63 -12.22 -18.47
CA GLY A 375 -14.02 -12.48 -17.15
C GLY A 375 -13.28 -13.82 -17.03
N GLY A 376 -13.25 -14.64 -18.09
CA GLY A 376 -12.44 -15.86 -18.12
C GLY A 376 -10.94 -15.58 -18.23
N LEU A 377 -10.12 -16.59 -17.92
CA LEU A 377 -8.68 -16.53 -18.23
C LEU A 377 -8.47 -16.52 -19.75
N THR A 378 -7.45 -15.79 -20.21
CA THR A 378 -6.94 -15.88 -21.59
C THR A 378 -6.25 -17.24 -21.83
N GLU A 379 -5.98 -17.59 -23.10
CA GLU A 379 -5.24 -18.83 -23.43
C GLU A 379 -3.87 -18.89 -22.72
N ASP A 380 -3.14 -17.76 -22.71
CA ASP A 380 -1.89 -17.62 -21.97
C ASP A 380 -2.10 -17.70 -20.46
N GLY A 381 -3.20 -17.15 -19.93
CA GLY A 381 -3.56 -17.27 -18.52
C GLY A 381 -3.82 -18.73 -18.11
N VAL A 382 -4.46 -19.53 -18.96
CA VAL A 382 -4.69 -20.96 -18.72
C VAL A 382 -3.38 -21.76 -18.78
N ALA A 383 -2.47 -21.42 -19.70
CA ALA A 383 -1.14 -22.01 -19.73
C ALA A 383 -0.31 -21.63 -18.49
N GLY A 384 -0.34 -20.36 -18.11
CA GLY A 384 0.32 -19.83 -16.91
C GLY A 384 -0.19 -20.43 -15.62
N GLN A 385 -1.50 -20.69 -15.51
CA GLN A 385 -2.07 -21.38 -14.35
C GLN A 385 -1.50 -22.79 -14.18
N ARG A 386 -1.27 -23.52 -15.28
CA ARG A 386 -0.63 -24.84 -15.23
C ARG A 386 0.82 -24.74 -14.78
N LEU A 387 1.57 -23.75 -15.26
CA LEU A 387 2.95 -23.49 -14.80
C LEU A 387 2.98 -23.13 -13.32
N PHE A 388 2.08 -22.26 -12.85
CA PHE A 388 1.96 -21.88 -11.44
C PHE A 388 1.77 -23.09 -10.53
N GLN A 389 0.94 -24.05 -10.95
CA GLN A 389 0.77 -25.31 -10.24
C GLN A 389 2.02 -26.18 -10.33
N GLN A 390 2.60 -26.36 -11.53
CA GLN A 390 3.77 -27.22 -11.76
C GLN A 390 5.02 -26.73 -11.03
N LEU A 391 5.20 -25.42 -10.88
CA LEU A 391 6.32 -24.80 -10.18
C LEU A 391 6.12 -24.74 -8.66
N GLY A 392 4.96 -25.18 -8.16
CA GLY A 392 4.68 -25.21 -6.73
C GLY A 392 4.36 -23.85 -6.12
N CYS A 393 4.04 -22.82 -6.92
CA CYS A 393 3.71 -21.50 -6.40
C CYS A 393 2.55 -21.55 -5.39
N ALA A 394 1.60 -22.47 -5.61
CA ALA A 394 0.45 -22.70 -4.73
C ALA A 394 0.80 -23.23 -3.33
N VAL A 395 2.06 -23.60 -3.05
CA VAL A 395 2.50 -23.97 -1.69
C VAL A 395 2.40 -22.78 -0.74
N CYS A 396 2.87 -21.60 -1.18
CA CYS A 396 2.79 -20.35 -0.44
C CYS A 396 1.66 -19.44 -0.94
N HIS A 397 1.24 -19.58 -2.20
CA HIS A 397 0.20 -18.77 -2.81
C HIS A 397 -1.02 -19.61 -3.22
N GLY A 398 -1.45 -20.49 -2.32
CA GLY A 398 -2.60 -21.38 -2.51
C GLY A 398 -3.90 -20.85 -1.89
N GLY A 399 -4.97 -21.64 -2.00
CA GLY A 399 -6.24 -21.37 -1.32
C GLY A 399 -7.05 -20.21 -1.92
N PRO A 400 -8.10 -19.75 -1.22
CA PRO A 400 -8.98 -18.68 -1.69
C PRO A 400 -8.29 -17.32 -1.75
N THR A 401 -7.26 -17.10 -0.93
CA THR A 401 -6.51 -15.84 -0.81
C THR A 401 -5.28 -15.78 -1.69
N PHE A 402 -4.85 -16.88 -2.31
CA PHE A 402 -3.54 -16.99 -2.94
C PHE A 402 -2.39 -16.57 -1.99
N SER A 403 -2.50 -16.97 -0.73
CA SER A 403 -1.55 -16.65 0.34
C SER A 403 -1.57 -17.72 1.43
N SER A 404 -0.39 -18.00 1.99
CA SER A 404 -0.19 -18.86 3.15
C SER A 404 0.02 -18.08 4.44
N SER A 405 -0.27 -16.76 4.46
CA SER A 405 -0.16 -15.91 5.66
C SER A 405 -0.92 -16.50 6.85
N GLY A 406 -2.04 -17.18 6.56
CA GLY A 406 -2.84 -17.94 7.54
C GLY A 406 -2.08 -18.97 8.38
N ASN A 407 -0.93 -19.43 7.90
CA ASN A 407 -0.11 -20.41 8.60
C ASN A 407 0.90 -19.77 9.57
N GLY A 408 1.04 -18.44 9.53
CA GLY A 408 1.99 -17.68 10.36
C GLY A 408 3.46 -17.94 10.05
N LEU A 409 3.77 -18.52 8.89
CA LEU A 409 5.13 -18.83 8.46
C LEU A 409 5.74 -17.65 7.69
N LEU A 410 6.99 -17.35 8.00
CA LEU A 410 7.82 -16.41 7.25
C LEU A 410 8.71 -17.15 6.28
N HIS A 411 8.96 -16.55 5.12
CA HIS A 411 9.77 -17.13 4.06
C HIS A 411 10.95 -16.22 3.72
N ASP A 412 12.19 -16.70 3.90
CA ASP A 412 13.36 -15.99 3.40
C ASP A 412 13.57 -16.29 1.91
N LEU A 413 13.15 -15.35 1.07
CA LEU A 413 13.25 -15.45 -0.38
C LEU A 413 14.65 -15.11 -0.91
N GLY A 414 15.65 -14.91 -0.03
CA GLY A 414 16.95 -14.34 -0.38
C GLY A 414 16.91 -12.83 -0.62
N THR A 415 15.78 -12.20 -0.30
CA THR A 415 15.53 -10.76 -0.45
C THR A 415 15.66 -10.02 0.88
N VAL A 416 15.78 -10.74 2.01
CA VAL A 416 16.05 -10.12 3.31
C VAL A 416 17.50 -9.59 3.32
N GLN A 417 17.63 -8.28 3.48
CA GLN A 417 18.89 -7.55 3.53
C GLN A 417 19.05 -6.88 4.90
N PRO A 418 20.23 -6.34 5.25
CA PRO A 418 20.37 -5.50 6.44
C PRO A 418 19.38 -4.32 6.48
N SER A 419 18.98 -3.81 5.31
CA SER A 419 17.94 -2.79 5.15
C SER A 419 16.52 -3.28 5.42
N SER A 420 16.29 -4.59 5.49
CA SER A 420 14.97 -5.16 5.76
C SER A 420 14.59 -5.07 7.24
N GLY A 421 15.51 -4.68 8.14
CA GLY A 421 15.20 -4.41 9.54
C GLY A 421 14.90 -5.66 10.37
N HIS A 422 14.07 -5.49 11.39
CA HIS A 422 13.77 -6.49 12.42
C HIS A 422 12.28 -6.88 12.41
N ARG A 423 11.94 -7.88 13.21
CA ARG A 423 10.58 -8.24 13.57
C ARG A 423 10.44 -8.26 15.08
N LEU A 424 9.61 -7.39 15.65
CA LEU A 424 9.34 -7.31 17.10
C LEU A 424 10.64 -7.23 17.94
N ASN A 425 11.58 -6.38 17.53
CA ASN A 425 12.94 -6.22 18.10
C ASN A 425 13.86 -7.45 18.00
N GLY A 426 13.43 -8.53 17.33
CA GLY A 426 14.23 -9.71 17.02
C GLY A 426 14.66 -9.75 15.54
N PRO A 427 15.51 -10.71 15.15
CA PRO A 427 15.91 -10.85 13.76
C PRO A 427 14.70 -11.10 12.84
N LEU A 428 14.71 -10.49 11.66
CA LEU A 428 13.76 -10.80 10.60
C LEU A 428 14.22 -12.08 9.88
N THR A 429 13.49 -13.18 10.08
CA THR A 429 13.85 -14.51 9.55
C THR A 429 13.20 -14.83 8.20
N GLY A 430 12.37 -13.92 7.68
CA GLY A 430 11.67 -14.06 6.40
C GLY A 430 10.54 -13.06 6.27
N ILE A 431 9.78 -13.15 5.18
CA ILE A 431 8.66 -12.28 4.83
C ILE A 431 7.37 -13.11 4.76
N ASP A 432 6.26 -12.52 5.20
CA ASP A 432 4.94 -13.11 5.05
C ASP A 432 4.55 -13.25 3.58
N ALA A 433 3.87 -14.34 3.21
CA ALA A 433 3.44 -14.53 1.83
C ALA A 433 2.21 -13.66 1.55
N PRO A 434 2.31 -12.56 0.77
CA PRO A 434 1.15 -11.72 0.49
C PRO A 434 0.15 -12.45 -0.40
N SER A 435 -1.11 -12.01 -0.39
CA SER A 435 -2.09 -12.40 -1.40
C SER A 435 -1.63 -11.95 -2.79
N LEU A 436 -1.81 -12.83 -3.78
CA LEU A 436 -1.61 -12.48 -5.19
C LEU A 436 -2.89 -11.92 -5.85
N LEU A 437 -4.01 -11.84 -5.12
CA LEU A 437 -5.24 -11.26 -5.67
C LEU A 437 -5.06 -9.76 -5.90
N GLY A 438 -5.24 -9.31 -7.14
CA GLY A 438 -5.04 -7.91 -7.52
C GLY A 438 -3.58 -7.52 -7.74
N VAL A 439 -2.63 -8.46 -7.74
CA VAL A 439 -1.18 -8.16 -7.86
C VAL A 439 -0.83 -7.37 -9.13
N TRP A 440 -1.68 -7.41 -10.16
CA TRP A 440 -1.51 -6.63 -11.38
C TRP A 440 -1.50 -5.11 -11.16
N GLN A 441 -2.10 -4.63 -10.08
CA GLN A 441 -2.27 -3.19 -9.84
C GLN A 441 -1.21 -2.59 -8.92
N SER A 442 -0.35 -3.42 -8.30
CA SER A 442 0.50 -3.00 -7.19
C SER A 442 2.03 -3.10 -7.41
N PRO A 443 2.59 -2.61 -8.53
CA PRO A 443 4.02 -2.36 -8.58
C PRO A 443 4.41 -1.16 -7.68
N PRO A 444 5.66 -1.10 -7.20
CA PRO A 444 6.69 -2.14 -7.31
C PRO A 444 6.37 -3.34 -6.39
N TYR A 445 7.11 -4.42 -6.56
CA TYR A 445 6.90 -5.70 -5.91
C TYR A 445 8.01 -6.02 -4.88
N LEU A 446 7.75 -7.06 -4.08
CA LEU A 446 8.55 -7.49 -2.91
C LEU A 446 8.42 -6.52 -1.72
N HIS A 447 8.90 -6.96 -0.55
CA HIS A 447 8.71 -6.25 0.71
C HIS A 447 9.39 -4.89 0.75
N ASP A 448 10.41 -4.66 -0.07
CA ASP A 448 11.20 -3.44 -0.13
C ASP A 448 11.10 -2.73 -1.49
N GLY A 449 10.16 -3.14 -2.35
CA GLY A 449 9.94 -2.52 -3.66
C GLY A 449 11.09 -2.71 -4.65
N SER A 450 12.01 -3.64 -4.40
CA SER A 450 13.19 -3.88 -5.25
C SER A 450 12.87 -4.40 -6.66
N ALA A 451 11.65 -4.88 -6.90
CA ALA A 451 11.23 -5.40 -8.19
C ALA A 451 10.22 -4.46 -8.88
N ALA A 452 10.64 -3.80 -9.97
CA ALA A 452 9.74 -2.90 -10.72
C ALA A 452 8.64 -3.64 -11.48
N THR A 453 8.90 -4.89 -11.87
CA THR A 453 7.96 -5.74 -12.64
C THR A 453 7.75 -7.10 -11.99
N LEU A 454 6.65 -7.79 -12.34
CA LEU A 454 6.43 -9.17 -11.92
C LEU A 454 7.55 -10.11 -12.39
N ARG A 455 8.15 -9.82 -13.54
CA ARG A 455 9.31 -10.55 -14.04
C ARG A 455 10.50 -10.43 -13.07
N ASP A 456 10.80 -9.21 -12.64
CA ASP A 456 11.89 -8.97 -11.69
C ASP A 456 11.59 -9.66 -10.35
N ALA A 457 10.35 -9.61 -9.88
CA ALA A 457 9.92 -10.25 -8.63
C ALA A 457 10.08 -11.78 -8.66
N LEU A 458 9.88 -12.40 -9.83
CA LEU A 458 10.08 -13.85 -10.01
C LEU A 458 11.57 -14.21 -10.07
N LEU A 459 12.42 -13.36 -10.67
CA LEU A 459 13.84 -13.66 -10.89
C LEU A 459 14.75 -13.29 -9.72
N LEU A 460 14.39 -12.28 -8.91
CA LEU A 460 15.22 -11.79 -7.78
C LEU A 460 15.19 -12.71 -6.55
N THR A 461 14.26 -13.65 -6.45
CA THR A 461 14.07 -14.50 -5.26
C THR A 461 14.92 -15.77 -5.25
N ASN A 462 16.09 -15.78 -5.90
CA ASN A 462 17.07 -16.87 -5.84
C ASN A 462 16.48 -18.30 -5.98
N GLY A 463 15.54 -18.46 -6.92
CA GLY A 463 14.86 -19.74 -7.20
C GLY A 463 13.78 -20.17 -6.18
N TRP A 464 13.36 -19.28 -5.28
CA TRP A 464 12.27 -19.56 -4.33
C TRP A 464 10.88 -19.52 -4.96
N HIS A 465 10.70 -18.74 -6.02
CA HIS A 465 9.49 -18.78 -6.85
C HIS A 465 9.53 -19.90 -7.91
N GLY A 466 10.29 -20.98 -7.64
CA GLY A 466 10.56 -22.07 -8.59
C GLY A 466 11.75 -21.78 -9.51
N ASP A 467 12.14 -22.76 -10.33
CA ASP A 467 13.19 -22.59 -11.36
C ASP A 467 12.67 -21.83 -12.59
N VAL A 468 12.12 -20.63 -12.36
CA VAL A 468 11.54 -19.76 -13.40
C VAL A 468 12.58 -19.30 -14.41
N ALA A 469 13.86 -19.28 -14.04
CA ALA A 469 14.97 -18.92 -14.92
C ALA A 469 15.25 -20.00 -15.98
N ALA A 470 14.82 -21.24 -15.75
CA ALA A 470 14.94 -22.33 -16.71
C ALA A 470 13.77 -22.43 -17.70
N LEU A 471 12.69 -21.67 -17.50
CA LEU A 471 11.54 -21.64 -18.40
C LEU A 471 11.91 -21.01 -19.75
N ALA A 472 11.23 -21.45 -20.81
CA ALA A 472 11.25 -20.70 -22.06
C ALA A 472 10.59 -19.33 -21.87
N GLU A 473 11.04 -18.33 -22.64
CA GLU A 473 10.53 -16.96 -22.55
C GLU A 473 9.00 -16.89 -22.72
N SER A 474 8.43 -17.73 -23.58
CA SER A 474 6.98 -17.85 -23.76
C SER A 474 6.27 -18.38 -22.51
N GLU A 475 6.86 -19.33 -21.80
CA GLU A 475 6.30 -19.93 -20.58
C GLU A 475 6.33 -18.93 -19.43
N LEU A 476 7.44 -18.19 -19.27
CA LEU A 476 7.53 -17.13 -18.27
C LEU A 476 6.49 -16.03 -18.52
N ASN A 477 6.29 -15.63 -19.78
CA ASN A 477 5.25 -14.66 -20.14
C ASN A 477 3.83 -15.21 -19.89
N GLN A 478 3.59 -16.50 -20.07
CA GLN A 478 2.33 -17.15 -19.72
C GLN A 478 2.10 -17.15 -18.21
N LEU A 479 3.12 -17.47 -17.40
CA LEU A 479 3.03 -17.37 -15.95
C LEU A 479 2.70 -15.94 -15.50
N ILE A 480 3.40 -14.93 -16.04
CA ILE A 480 3.13 -13.52 -15.74
C ILE A 480 1.69 -13.14 -16.18
N SER A 481 1.25 -13.60 -17.35
CA SER A 481 -0.12 -13.39 -17.84
C SER A 481 -1.17 -13.95 -16.87
N PHE A 482 -0.92 -15.12 -16.27
CA PHE A 482 -1.79 -15.67 -15.23
C PHE A 482 -1.80 -14.81 -13.96
N LEU A 483 -0.64 -14.39 -13.46
CA LEU A 483 -0.54 -13.52 -12.28
C LEU A 483 -1.28 -12.19 -12.48
N LEU A 484 -1.15 -11.59 -13.67
CA LEU A 484 -1.86 -10.36 -14.02
C LEU A 484 -3.39 -10.53 -14.02
N GLN A 485 -3.89 -11.75 -14.18
CA GLN A 485 -5.31 -12.07 -14.22
C GLN A 485 -5.89 -12.49 -12.87
N LEU A 486 -5.09 -12.49 -11.79
CA LEU A 486 -5.58 -12.76 -10.44
C LEU A 486 -6.31 -11.54 -9.86
N ASP A 487 -7.59 -11.71 -9.55
CA ASP A 487 -8.51 -10.73 -8.96
C ASP A 487 -9.56 -11.40 -8.05
N GLY A 488 -10.50 -10.62 -7.51
CA GLY A 488 -11.52 -11.10 -6.57
C GLY A 488 -12.48 -12.17 -7.10
N GLN A 489 -12.53 -12.40 -8.42
CA GLN A 489 -13.34 -13.45 -9.05
C GLN A 489 -12.54 -14.74 -9.31
N SER A 490 -11.24 -14.74 -9.00
CA SER A 490 -10.38 -15.90 -9.21
C SER A 490 -10.86 -17.06 -8.33
N PRO A 491 -11.09 -18.26 -8.90
CA PRO A 491 -11.39 -19.41 -8.07
C PRO A 491 -10.20 -19.72 -7.15
N PRO A 492 -10.45 -20.29 -5.95
CA PRO A 492 -9.38 -20.70 -5.06
C PRO A 492 -8.35 -21.58 -5.78
N SER A 493 -7.08 -21.32 -5.52
CA SER A 493 -6.00 -22.16 -6.03
C SER A 493 -6.02 -23.49 -5.30
N VAL A 494 -6.58 -24.51 -5.93
CA VAL A 494 -6.62 -25.88 -5.42
C VAL A 494 -5.36 -26.63 -5.82
N SER A 495 -4.44 -26.72 -4.88
CA SER A 495 -3.41 -27.74 -4.82
C SER A 495 -3.54 -28.38 -3.45
N ALA A 496 -3.48 -29.71 -3.34
CA ALA A 496 -3.06 -30.29 -2.07
C ALA A 496 -1.60 -29.83 -1.92
N PRO A 497 -1.28 -28.86 -1.03
CA PRO A 497 0.09 -28.40 -0.92
C PRO A 497 0.90 -29.63 -0.56
N PRO A 498 1.90 -30.00 -1.38
CA PRO A 498 2.67 -31.14 -0.99
C PRO A 498 3.46 -30.75 0.26
N SER A 499 3.20 -31.53 1.29
CA SER A 499 3.57 -31.21 2.66
C SER A 499 4.79 -32.02 3.05
N ILE A 500 5.65 -31.41 3.84
CA ILE A 500 6.66 -32.10 4.62
C ILE A 500 6.31 -31.90 6.09
N VAL A 501 6.42 -32.96 6.89
CA VAL A 501 6.17 -32.91 8.32
C VAL A 501 7.30 -33.65 9.03
N VAL A 502 7.86 -33.05 10.08
CA VAL A 502 8.75 -33.76 10.99
C VAL A 502 7.92 -34.81 11.74
N ALA A 503 8.10 -36.07 11.37
CA ALA A 503 7.36 -37.20 11.91
C ALA A 503 7.98 -37.71 13.22
N GLN A 504 9.30 -37.60 13.34
CA GLN A 504 10.03 -37.90 14.56
C GLN A 504 11.22 -36.95 14.72
N PRO A 505 11.60 -36.62 15.97
CA PRO A 505 10.86 -36.85 17.21
C PRO A 505 9.54 -36.03 17.27
N ALA A 506 8.59 -36.46 18.10
CA ALA A 506 7.31 -35.75 18.26
C ALA A 506 7.48 -34.44 19.06
N ALA A 507 6.56 -33.48 18.88
CA ALA A 507 6.56 -32.25 19.66
C ALA A 507 6.55 -32.53 21.18
N GLY A 508 7.42 -31.84 21.90
CA GLY A 508 7.64 -32.02 23.35
C GLY A 508 8.44 -33.27 23.73
N ALA A 509 8.98 -34.03 22.77
CA ALA A 509 9.81 -35.20 23.08
C ALA A 509 11.04 -34.81 23.90
N ARG A 510 11.40 -35.67 24.85
CA ARG A 510 12.59 -35.55 25.70
C ARG A 510 13.68 -36.46 25.17
N VAL A 511 14.85 -35.89 24.88
CA VAL A 511 16.02 -36.60 24.35
C VAL A 511 17.24 -36.30 25.22
N ARG A 512 18.27 -37.15 25.14
CA ARG A 512 19.46 -36.98 25.98
C ARG A 512 20.53 -36.15 25.29
N VAL A 513 21.13 -35.23 26.04
CA VAL A 513 22.33 -34.51 25.59
C VAL A 513 23.45 -35.50 25.30
N GLY A 514 24.10 -35.36 24.14
CA GLY A 514 25.20 -36.21 23.70
C GLY A 514 24.78 -37.56 23.08
N GLU A 515 23.49 -37.91 23.06
CA GLU A 515 23.00 -39.10 22.36
C GLU A 515 22.37 -38.71 20.99
N PRO A 516 22.63 -39.47 19.90
CA PRO A 516 22.00 -39.21 18.61
C PRO A 516 20.48 -39.42 18.62
N VAL A 517 19.73 -38.44 18.12
CA VAL A 517 18.31 -38.50 17.80
C VAL A 517 18.10 -38.54 16.29
N THR A 518 17.16 -39.37 15.83
CA THR A 518 16.77 -39.42 14.42
C THR A 518 15.66 -38.41 14.15
N ILE A 519 15.91 -37.48 13.24
CA ILE A 519 14.90 -36.61 12.65
C ILE A 519 14.38 -37.31 11.40
N ALA A 520 13.14 -37.74 11.40
CA ALA A 520 12.51 -38.40 10.26
C ALA A 520 11.35 -37.54 9.74
N VAL A 521 11.19 -37.46 8.42
CA VAL A 521 10.14 -36.65 7.80
C VAL A 521 9.21 -37.51 6.95
N ASN A 522 7.93 -37.16 6.97
CA ASN A 522 6.95 -37.65 6.00
C ASN A 522 6.69 -36.58 4.96
N THR A 523 6.63 -36.97 3.69
CA THR A 523 6.35 -36.08 2.57
C THR A 523 5.11 -36.56 1.81
N SER A 524 4.22 -35.66 1.41
CA SER A 524 3.22 -35.95 0.37
C SER A 524 3.73 -35.45 -0.99
N THR A 525 3.63 -36.27 -2.03
CA THR A 525 4.18 -35.96 -3.37
C THR A 525 3.07 -35.49 -4.31
N GLY A 526 2.91 -34.17 -4.42
CA GLY A 526 1.97 -33.53 -5.36
C GLY A 526 2.64 -32.78 -6.52
N LEU A 527 3.92 -32.43 -6.41
CA LEU A 527 4.66 -31.58 -7.37
C LEU A 527 5.75 -32.30 -8.18
N GLY A 528 5.74 -33.64 -8.17
CA GLY A 528 6.77 -34.46 -8.84
C GLY A 528 7.84 -35.00 -7.89
N PRO A 529 8.99 -35.47 -8.42
CA PRO A 529 10.01 -36.16 -7.63
C PRO A 529 10.73 -35.19 -6.68
N VAL A 530 11.01 -35.69 -5.47
CA VAL A 530 11.83 -34.99 -4.47
C VAL A 530 13.30 -35.06 -4.90
N ALA A 531 13.97 -33.90 -4.95
CA ALA A 531 15.40 -33.83 -5.22
C ALA A 531 16.24 -34.01 -3.95
N ARG A 532 15.83 -33.39 -2.83
CA ARG A 532 16.54 -33.41 -1.54
C ARG A 532 15.67 -32.92 -0.37
N ILE A 533 15.99 -33.35 0.84
CA ILE A 533 15.50 -32.76 2.11
C ILE A 533 16.68 -32.11 2.84
N LEU A 534 16.54 -30.85 3.28
CA LEU A 534 17.44 -30.22 4.24
C LEU A 534 16.83 -30.28 5.65
N PHE A 535 17.64 -30.56 6.65
CA PHE A 535 17.23 -30.61 8.06
C PHE A 535 17.84 -29.45 8.82
N PHE A 536 17.06 -28.87 9.74
CA PHE A 536 17.43 -27.70 10.53
C PHE A 536 17.21 -27.95 12.02
N VAL A 537 18.09 -27.38 12.84
CA VAL A 537 17.94 -27.28 14.29
C VAL A 537 18.19 -25.84 14.71
N ASP A 538 17.25 -25.25 15.44
CA ASP A 538 17.30 -23.84 15.88
C ASP A 538 17.58 -22.87 14.72
N GLY A 539 17.00 -23.16 13.56
CA GLY A 539 17.16 -22.39 12.32
C GLY A 539 18.48 -22.64 11.56
N LEU A 540 19.39 -23.45 12.09
CA LEU A 540 20.67 -23.77 11.43
C LEU A 540 20.62 -25.11 10.69
N PRO A 541 21.15 -25.21 9.45
CA PRO A 541 21.17 -26.46 8.71
C PRO A 541 22.12 -27.47 9.37
N VAL A 542 21.64 -28.69 9.62
CA VAL A 542 22.41 -29.78 10.26
C VAL A 542 22.74 -30.92 9.31
N GLY A 543 22.10 -31.00 8.14
CA GLY A 543 22.38 -32.02 7.15
C GLY A 543 21.31 -32.11 6.06
N ASP A 544 21.50 -33.01 5.11
CA ASP A 544 20.57 -33.25 4.02
C ASP A 544 20.47 -34.73 3.65
N ASP A 545 19.39 -35.09 2.96
CA ASP A 545 19.14 -36.45 2.47
C ASP A 545 18.50 -36.41 1.08
N THR A 546 19.07 -37.20 0.16
CA THR A 546 18.58 -37.35 -1.23
C THR A 546 18.00 -38.74 -1.48
N THR A 547 17.94 -39.61 -0.45
CA THR A 547 17.46 -40.99 -0.56
C THR A 547 16.05 -41.15 0.01
N PRO A 548 15.10 -41.73 -0.75
CA PRO A 548 13.73 -41.94 -0.27
C PRO A 548 13.69 -42.78 1.03
N ILE A 549 12.80 -42.37 1.96
CA ILE A 549 12.88 -42.56 3.43
C ILE A 549 13.84 -41.53 4.05
N PHE A 550 13.44 -40.26 3.95
CA PHE A 550 14.26 -39.13 4.36
C PHE A 550 14.42 -39.07 5.88
N SER A 551 15.66 -39.18 6.34
CA SER A 551 15.98 -39.04 7.76
C SER A 551 17.41 -38.56 7.99
N MET A 552 17.63 -37.89 9.13
CA MET A 552 18.93 -37.43 9.55
C MET A 552 19.17 -37.77 11.01
N ARG A 553 20.42 -38.04 11.39
CA ARG A 553 20.83 -38.18 12.80
C ARG A 553 21.46 -36.88 13.27
N TRP A 554 20.93 -36.31 14.35
CA TRP A 554 21.48 -35.13 15.00
C TRP A 554 21.77 -35.46 16.47
N THR A 555 22.79 -34.83 17.06
CA THR A 555 23.15 -35.04 18.48
C THR A 555 23.10 -33.69 19.20
N PRO A 556 22.21 -33.52 20.20
CA PRO A 556 22.16 -32.29 20.99
C PRO A 556 23.45 -32.11 21.78
N ALA A 557 24.13 -30.97 21.57
CA ALA A 557 25.37 -30.65 22.28
C ALA A 557 25.12 -29.97 23.65
N THR A 558 23.93 -29.40 23.83
CA THR A 558 23.54 -28.62 25.01
C THR A 558 22.18 -29.08 25.51
N SER A 559 21.92 -28.93 26.81
CA SER A 559 20.59 -29.07 27.38
C SER A 559 19.73 -27.85 27.04
N GLY A 560 18.44 -28.04 26.79
CA GLY A 560 17.52 -26.95 26.51
C GLY A 560 16.42 -27.33 25.52
N SER A 561 15.61 -26.34 25.17
CA SER A 561 14.61 -26.46 24.12
C SER A 561 15.29 -26.31 22.76
N HIS A 562 15.00 -27.22 21.83
CA HIS A 562 15.49 -27.16 20.45
C HIS A 562 14.32 -27.23 19.47
N GLU A 563 14.39 -26.44 18.40
CA GLU A 563 13.40 -26.41 17.34
C GLU A 563 13.88 -27.20 16.12
N LEU A 564 13.13 -28.23 15.73
CA LEU A 564 13.43 -29.07 14.57
C LEU A 564 12.56 -28.67 13.39
N ALA A 565 13.17 -28.49 12.22
CA ALA A 565 12.45 -28.24 10.98
C ALA A 565 13.12 -28.96 9.81
N ALA A 566 12.38 -29.12 8.71
CA ALA A 566 12.89 -29.67 7.48
C ALA A 566 12.37 -28.89 6.26
N GLN A 567 13.20 -28.78 5.24
CA GLN A 567 12.86 -28.22 3.94
C GLN A 567 12.92 -29.31 2.89
N LEU A 568 11.82 -29.45 2.16
CA LEU A 568 11.69 -30.29 0.99
C LEU A 568 11.97 -29.48 -0.27
N ILE A 569 12.89 -29.98 -1.12
CA ILE A 569 13.22 -29.38 -2.42
C ILE A 569 12.89 -30.41 -3.52
N TYR A 570 12.04 -30.02 -4.46
CA TYR A 570 11.63 -30.81 -5.62
C TYR A 570 12.59 -30.63 -6.80
N ALA A 571 12.55 -31.57 -7.75
CA ALA A 571 13.38 -31.50 -8.96
C ALA A 571 13.08 -30.30 -9.87
N ASN A 572 11.88 -29.73 -9.78
CA ASN A 572 11.47 -28.49 -10.47
C ASN A 572 11.89 -27.21 -9.72
N GLY A 573 12.68 -27.32 -8.65
CA GLY A 573 13.13 -26.20 -7.83
C GLY A 573 12.13 -25.74 -6.76
N ALA A 574 10.88 -26.23 -6.77
CA ALA A 574 9.89 -25.89 -5.76
C ALA A 574 10.39 -26.29 -4.37
N LYS A 575 10.07 -25.49 -3.36
CA LYS A 575 10.49 -25.72 -1.97
C LYS A 575 9.26 -25.71 -1.05
N SER A 576 9.29 -26.53 0.00
CA SER A 576 8.25 -26.60 1.03
C SER A 576 8.91 -26.80 2.40
N TYR A 577 8.33 -26.22 3.45
CA TYR A 577 8.86 -26.32 4.82
C TYR A 577 7.88 -27.04 5.73
N SER A 578 8.42 -27.77 6.70
CA SER A 578 7.62 -28.30 7.78
C SER A 578 7.33 -27.21 8.80
N ALA A 579 6.18 -27.30 9.46
CA ALA A 579 6.00 -26.60 10.73
C ALA A 579 7.12 -27.04 11.70
N PRO A 580 7.72 -26.12 12.47
CA PRO A 580 8.74 -26.48 13.43
C PRO A 580 8.18 -27.35 14.56
N VAL A 581 9.00 -28.28 15.05
CA VAL A 581 8.69 -29.18 16.16
C VAL A 581 9.67 -28.92 17.29
N THR A 582 9.18 -28.40 18.41
CA THR A 582 9.99 -28.15 19.61
C THR A 582 10.19 -29.45 20.40
N ILE A 583 11.42 -29.73 20.81
CA ILE A 583 11.81 -30.83 21.71
C ILE A 583 12.68 -30.33 22.86
N VAL A 584 12.87 -31.17 23.89
CA VAL A 584 13.70 -30.84 25.05
C VAL A 584 14.88 -31.82 25.14
N ALA A 585 16.10 -31.30 25.10
CA ALA A 585 17.31 -32.06 25.40
C ALA A 585 17.68 -31.90 26.88
N GLU A 586 17.84 -33.01 27.60
CA GLU A 586 18.19 -33.03 29.04
C GLU A 586 19.26 -34.06 29.41
#